data_AF-A0A2W5KVV2-F1
#
_entry.id   AF-A0A2W5KVV2-F1
#
_cell.length_a   1.000
_cell.length_b   1.000
_cell.length_c   1.000
_cell.angle_alpha   90.00
_cell.angle_beta   90.00
_cell.angle_gamma   90.00
#
_symmetry.space_group_name_H-M   'P 1'
#
loop_
_entity.id
_entity.type
_entity.pdbx_description
1 polymer ?
#
loop_
_entity_poly.entity_id
_entity_poly.type
_entity_poly.pdbx_seq_one_letter_code
_entity_poly.pdbx_strand_id
1 'polypeptide(L)'
;MIINAENLAAVRTGFNTAFAKGLGQAKPLYQRVTTVVPASTKEQKYGWLGKVPNVREWIGPRVVQNLSQGDYAIREKPWELTIGVDRDDIETDNIGVYAPLFEEMGQSTGAFWDMLVWPLLKDGFTTPCYDGQNFFDTDHPVLDAAGQTVTVANTDGGAGAPWFLLDVSRALKPIILQKRKDFKFVARDKDTDDNV
;
A
#
# COMPACT_ATOMS: atom_id res chain seq x y z
N MET A 1 34.06 -14.15 -16.28
CA MET A 1 34.14 -12.91 -17.07
C MET A 1 35.11 -11.92 -16.43
N ILE A 2 35.80 -11.06 -17.20
CA ILE A 2 36.63 -9.97 -16.60
C ILE A 2 35.70 -8.97 -15.93
N ILE A 3 35.88 -8.67 -14.64
CA ILE A 3 35.11 -7.61 -13.98
C ILE A 3 35.60 -6.25 -14.48
N ASN A 4 34.76 -5.60 -15.27
CA ASN A 4 34.95 -4.23 -15.75
C ASN A 4 33.59 -3.54 -15.90
N ALA A 5 33.60 -2.23 -16.16
CA ALA A 5 32.38 -1.43 -16.24
C ALA A 5 31.40 -1.90 -17.33
N GLU A 6 31.91 -2.40 -18.46
CA GLU A 6 31.10 -2.90 -19.59
C GLU A 6 30.37 -4.19 -19.22
N ASN A 7 31.09 -5.16 -18.66
CA ASN A 7 30.57 -6.45 -18.24
C ASN A 7 29.56 -6.30 -17.09
N LEU A 8 29.86 -5.45 -16.10
CA LEU A 8 28.90 -5.12 -15.03
C LEU A 8 27.65 -4.41 -15.56
N ALA A 9 27.77 -3.58 -16.62
CA ALA A 9 26.59 -3.00 -17.28
C ALA A 9 25.71 -4.06 -17.96
N ALA A 10 26.32 -5.08 -18.59
CA ALA A 10 25.60 -6.21 -19.17
C ALA A 10 24.88 -7.04 -18.09
N VAL A 11 25.58 -7.38 -17.00
CA VAL A 11 25.00 -8.10 -15.84
C VAL A 11 23.80 -7.35 -15.27
N ARG A 12 23.94 -6.05 -15.00
CA ARG A 12 22.84 -5.18 -14.52
C ARG A 12 21.64 -5.20 -15.46
N THR A 13 21.88 -5.14 -16.77
CA THR A 13 20.81 -5.18 -17.77
C THR A 13 20.07 -6.51 -17.75
N GLY A 14 20.79 -7.63 -17.64
CA GLY A 14 20.23 -8.97 -17.52
C GLY A 14 19.34 -9.12 -16.28
N PHE A 15 19.83 -8.71 -15.11
CA PHE A 15 19.07 -8.76 -13.86
C PHE A 15 17.86 -7.82 -13.86
N ASN A 16 18.01 -6.59 -14.38
CA ASN A 16 16.87 -5.69 -14.54
C ASN A 16 15.81 -6.26 -15.49
N THR A 17 16.22 -6.97 -16.55
CA THR A 17 15.29 -7.65 -17.46
C THR A 17 14.53 -8.76 -16.74
N ALA A 18 15.20 -9.60 -15.95
CA ALA A 18 14.56 -10.63 -15.13
C ALA A 18 13.60 -10.02 -14.09
N PHE A 19 14.04 -8.97 -13.40
CA PHE A 19 13.20 -8.21 -12.47
C PHE A 19 11.95 -7.64 -13.15
N ALA A 20 12.10 -6.98 -14.30
CA ALA A 20 10.96 -6.41 -15.04
C ALA A 20 9.98 -7.50 -15.50
N LYS A 21 10.49 -8.68 -15.90
CA LYS A 21 9.67 -9.84 -16.25
C LYS A 21 8.84 -10.30 -15.06
N GLY A 22 9.46 -10.51 -13.90
CA GLY A 22 8.76 -10.91 -12.67
C GLY A 22 7.77 -9.86 -12.18
N LEU A 23 8.14 -8.59 -12.25
CA LEU A 23 7.25 -7.47 -11.90
C LEU A 23 5.99 -7.47 -12.78
N GLY A 24 6.13 -7.78 -14.07
CA GLY A 24 4.99 -7.90 -14.99
C GLY A 24 4.10 -9.13 -14.74
N GLN A 25 4.59 -10.14 -14.00
CA GLN A 25 3.79 -11.32 -13.61
C GLN A 25 2.94 -11.06 -12.38
N ALA A 26 3.34 -10.12 -11.53
CA ALA A 26 2.51 -9.70 -10.41
C ALA A 26 1.20 -9.09 -10.92
N LYS A 27 0.06 -9.65 -10.50
CA LYS A 27 -1.29 -9.16 -10.82
C LYS A 27 -2.00 -8.73 -9.54
N PRO A 28 -1.49 -7.69 -8.85
CA PRO A 28 -2.00 -7.32 -7.55
C PRO A 28 -3.42 -6.72 -7.67
N LEU A 29 -4.26 -6.97 -6.67
CA LEU A 29 -5.67 -6.59 -6.65
C LEU A 29 -6.00 -5.49 -5.63
N TYR A 30 -5.02 -4.99 -4.86
CA TYR A 30 -5.20 -3.98 -3.80
C TYR A 30 -5.99 -2.75 -4.26
N GLN A 31 -5.84 -2.34 -5.53
CA GLN A 31 -6.55 -1.18 -6.08
C GLN A 31 -8.07 -1.37 -6.06
N ARG A 32 -8.58 -2.61 -5.95
CA ARG A 32 -10.00 -2.88 -5.84
C ARG A 32 -10.60 -2.29 -4.55
N VAL A 33 -9.85 -2.33 -3.45
CA VAL A 33 -10.33 -1.91 -2.11
C VAL A 33 -9.63 -0.67 -1.56
N THR A 34 -8.63 -0.14 -2.28
CA THR A 34 -7.84 1.00 -1.81
C THR A 34 -8.11 2.30 -2.58
N THR A 35 -8.14 3.41 -1.83
CA THR A 35 -7.89 4.75 -2.36
C THR A 35 -6.39 5.02 -2.24
N VAL A 36 -5.69 5.03 -3.37
CA VAL A 36 -4.26 5.33 -3.40
C VAL A 36 -4.07 6.84 -3.28
N VAL A 37 -3.37 7.26 -2.23
CA VAL A 37 -3.06 8.68 -1.98
C VAL A 37 -1.56 8.90 -2.16
N PRO A 38 -1.13 9.73 -3.13
CA PRO A 38 0.27 10.09 -3.25
C PRO A 38 0.71 10.93 -2.05
N ALA A 39 1.86 10.60 -1.47
CA ALA A 39 2.43 11.36 -0.36
C ALA A 39 3.75 12.02 -0.74
N SER A 40 3.96 13.25 -0.26
CA SER A 40 5.24 13.97 -0.33
C SER A 40 5.96 14.03 1.03
N THR A 41 5.23 13.84 2.13
CA THR A 41 5.76 13.82 3.50
C THR A 41 5.79 12.41 4.07
N LYS A 42 6.52 12.22 5.17
CA LYS A 42 6.58 10.94 5.90
C LYS A 42 5.29 10.59 6.63
N GLU A 43 4.47 11.59 6.94
CA GLU A 43 3.21 11.42 7.66
C GLU A 43 2.18 12.38 7.09
N GLN A 44 0.98 11.88 6.80
CA GLN A 44 -0.15 12.68 6.36
C GLN A 44 -1.29 12.50 7.36
N LYS A 45 -1.90 13.63 7.73
CA LYS A 45 -3.11 13.64 8.55
C LYS A 45 -4.34 13.69 7.65
N TYR A 46 -5.29 12.82 7.92
CA TYR A 46 -6.56 12.69 7.21
C TYR A 46 -7.69 13.25 8.06
N GLY A 47 -7.51 14.47 8.56
CA GLY A 47 -8.48 15.08 9.45
C GLY A 47 -9.83 15.38 8.79
N TRP A 48 -9.98 15.16 7.49
CA TRP A 48 -11.24 15.25 6.76
C TRP A 48 -12.08 13.95 6.79
N LEU A 49 -11.52 12.83 7.28
CA LEU A 49 -12.28 11.61 7.49
C LEU A 49 -13.42 11.84 8.48
N GLY A 50 -14.59 11.28 8.20
CA GLY A 50 -15.83 11.52 8.95
C GLY A 50 -16.68 12.71 8.49
N LYS A 51 -16.26 13.47 7.46
CA LYS A 51 -17.02 14.64 6.97
C LYS A 51 -17.39 14.58 5.50
N VAL A 52 -17.55 13.39 4.96
CA VAL A 52 -18.00 13.24 3.58
C VAL A 52 -19.43 13.78 3.50
N PRO A 53 -19.67 14.91 2.80
CA PRO A 53 -20.99 15.53 2.80
C PRO A 53 -21.94 14.68 1.95
N ASN A 54 -23.18 14.55 2.41
CA ASN A 54 -24.26 13.99 1.62
C ASN A 54 -25.06 15.10 0.92
N VAL A 55 -25.60 14.78 -0.25
CA VAL A 55 -26.57 15.65 -0.92
C VAL A 55 -27.81 15.76 -0.04
N ARG A 56 -28.28 16.98 0.19
CA ARG A 56 -29.51 17.26 0.92
C ARG A 56 -30.44 18.10 0.05
N GLU A 57 -31.73 18.05 0.34
CA GLU A 57 -32.69 18.96 -0.26
C GLU A 57 -32.31 20.43 0.02
N TRP A 58 -32.49 21.30 -0.97
CA TRP A 58 -32.19 22.72 -0.85
C TRP A 58 -33.32 23.42 -0.08
N ILE A 59 -33.25 23.38 1.24
CA ILE A 59 -34.18 24.09 2.13
C ILE A 59 -33.41 25.22 2.82
N GLY A 60 -33.82 26.47 2.55
CA GLY A 60 -33.23 27.67 3.14
C GLY A 60 -31.90 28.11 2.50
N PRO A 61 -31.10 28.94 3.22
CA PRO A 61 -29.79 29.40 2.74
C PRO A 61 -28.80 28.26 2.52
N ARG A 62 -27.76 28.53 1.71
CA ARG A 62 -26.66 27.57 1.47
C ARG A 62 -25.97 27.23 2.79
N VAL A 63 -25.91 25.94 3.11
CA VAL A 63 -25.14 25.44 4.25
C VAL A 63 -23.78 24.96 3.75
N VAL A 64 -22.72 25.50 4.34
CA VAL A 64 -21.34 25.04 4.14
C VAL A 64 -21.03 24.02 5.24
N GLN A 65 -20.68 22.81 4.84
CA GLN A 65 -20.32 21.75 5.79
C GLN A 65 -18.95 22.06 6.37
N ASN A 66 -18.88 22.28 7.68
CA ASN A 66 -17.62 22.60 8.35
C ASN A 66 -16.86 21.30 8.69
N LEU A 67 -15.56 21.28 8.41
CA LEU A 67 -14.72 20.11 8.55
C LEU A 67 -14.05 20.09 9.95
N SER A 68 -14.61 19.43 10.98
CA SER A 68 -13.97 19.16 12.32
C SER A 68 -12.68 18.28 12.35
N GLN A 69 -11.49 18.79 12.64
CA GLN A 69 -10.25 17.98 12.52
C GLN A 69 -10.24 16.69 13.38
N GLY A 70 -10.21 15.52 12.74
CA GLY A 70 -9.77 14.27 13.37
C GLY A 70 -8.24 14.12 13.28
N ASP A 71 -7.64 13.39 14.21
CA ASP A 71 -6.18 13.21 14.29
C ASP A 71 -5.66 11.93 13.58
N TYR A 72 -6.48 11.30 12.74
CA TYR A 72 -6.07 10.10 12.01
C TYR A 72 -4.88 10.40 11.08
N ALA A 73 -3.76 9.70 11.29
CA ALA A 73 -2.53 9.91 10.54
C ALA A 73 -1.97 8.60 10.01
N ILE A 74 -1.47 8.62 8.78
CA ILE A 74 -0.75 7.49 8.19
C ILE A 74 0.71 7.87 8.03
N ARG A 75 1.57 7.12 8.73
CA ARG A 75 3.03 7.23 8.61
C ARG A 75 3.54 6.24 7.57
N GLU A 76 4.24 6.76 6.58
CA GLU A 76 4.91 5.94 5.58
C GLU A 76 6.15 5.26 6.18
N LYS A 77 6.36 4.01 5.77
CA LYS A 77 7.54 3.22 6.08
C LYS A 77 8.35 3.01 4.80
N PRO A 78 9.68 3.11 4.85
CA PRO A 78 10.52 2.67 3.74
C PRO A 78 10.48 1.14 3.64
N TRP A 79 10.48 0.63 2.41
CA TRP A 79 10.50 -0.80 2.09
C TRP A 79 11.65 -1.08 1.13
N GLU A 80 12.32 -2.21 1.30
CA GLU A 80 13.41 -2.66 0.44
C GLU A 80 13.41 -4.18 0.34
N LEU A 81 14.00 -4.67 -0.74
CA LEU A 81 14.38 -6.06 -0.93
C LEU A 81 15.74 -6.04 -1.64
N THR A 82 16.72 -6.72 -1.09
CA THR A 82 18.09 -6.74 -1.60
C THR A 82 18.52 -8.18 -1.87
N ILE A 83 19.10 -8.42 -3.05
CA ILE A 83 19.68 -9.71 -3.46
C ILE A 83 21.17 -9.49 -3.72
N GLY A 84 22.00 -10.29 -3.06
CA GLY A 84 23.43 -10.36 -3.32
C GLY A 84 23.75 -11.34 -4.45
N VAL A 85 24.79 -11.02 -5.22
CA VAL A 85 25.34 -11.90 -6.27
C VAL A 85 26.81 -12.11 -5.93
N ASP A 86 27.25 -13.37 -5.92
CA ASP A 86 28.63 -13.68 -5.59
C ASP A 86 29.58 -13.11 -6.67
N ARG A 87 30.68 -12.51 -6.22
CA ARG A 87 31.73 -12.00 -7.10
C ARG A 87 32.33 -13.15 -7.91
N ASP A 88 32.55 -14.31 -7.29
CA ASP A 88 33.15 -15.46 -7.96
C ASP A 88 32.24 -15.97 -9.10
N ASP A 89 30.92 -15.88 -8.95
CA ASP A 89 29.96 -16.22 -10.02
C ASP A 89 30.02 -15.23 -11.19
N ILE A 90 30.36 -13.96 -10.93
CA ILE A 90 30.61 -12.97 -11.99
C ILE A 90 31.94 -13.27 -12.68
N GLU A 91 33.00 -13.53 -11.91
CA GLU A 91 34.34 -13.85 -12.43
C GLU A 91 34.36 -15.16 -13.23
N THR A 92 33.46 -16.08 -12.92
CA THR A 92 33.31 -17.37 -13.61
C THR A 92 32.21 -17.40 -14.68
N ASP A 93 31.49 -16.28 -14.90
CA ASP A 93 30.39 -16.18 -15.88
C ASP A 93 29.19 -17.11 -15.61
N ASN A 94 28.94 -17.40 -14.33
CA ASN A 94 27.84 -18.23 -13.85
C ASN A 94 26.58 -17.42 -13.48
N ILE A 95 26.52 -16.12 -13.83
CA ILE A 95 25.44 -15.20 -13.42
C ILE A 95 24.03 -15.61 -13.86
N GLY A 96 23.90 -16.44 -14.90
CA GLY A 96 22.61 -16.90 -15.41
C GLY A 96 21.78 -17.66 -14.38
N VAL A 97 22.43 -18.27 -13.37
CA VAL A 97 21.75 -19.02 -12.30
C VAL A 97 20.92 -18.12 -11.38
N TYR A 98 21.21 -16.81 -11.34
CA TYR A 98 20.48 -15.84 -10.52
C TYR A 98 19.21 -15.30 -11.20
N ALA A 99 18.99 -15.58 -12.49
CA ALA A 99 17.82 -15.06 -13.20
C ALA A 99 16.48 -15.36 -12.51
N PRO A 100 16.21 -16.59 -11.99
CA PRO A 100 15.00 -16.87 -11.22
C PRO A 100 14.86 -16.03 -9.93
N LEU A 101 15.98 -15.71 -9.27
CA LEU A 101 15.96 -14.90 -8.05
C LEU A 101 15.55 -13.45 -8.34
N PHE A 102 16.06 -12.86 -9.41
CA PHE A 102 15.65 -11.52 -9.82
C PHE A 102 14.24 -11.48 -10.40
N GLU A 103 13.78 -12.55 -11.05
CA GLU A 103 12.37 -12.70 -11.44
C GLU A 103 11.46 -12.74 -10.20
N GLU A 104 11.78 -13.55 -9.19
CA GLU A 104 11.02 -13.60 -7.93
C GLU A 104 11.06 -12.25 -7.19
N MET A 105 12.21 -11.54 -7.22
CA MET A 105 12.32 -10.18 -6.68
C MET A 105 11.29 -9.23 -7.30
N GLY A 106 11.15 -9.28 -8.63
CA GLY A 106 10.15 -8.50 -9.35
C GLY A 106 8.72 -8.86 -8.95
N GLN A 107 8.43 -10.16 -8.89
CA GLN A 107 7.10 -10.66 -8.52
C GLN A 107 6.71 -10.27 -7.09
N SER A 108 7.61 -10.48 -6.13
CA SER A 108 7.42 -10.10 -4.73
C SER A 108 7.20 -8.59 -4.58
N THR A 109 8.01 -7.79 -5.29
CA THR A 109 7.88 -6.33 -5.32
C THR A 109 6.53 -5.87 -5.85
N GLY A 110 6.02 -6.49 -6.92
CA GLY A 110 4.71 -6.18 -7.48
C GLY A 110 3.54 -6.62 -6.59
N ALA A 111 3.68 -7.77 -5.93
CA ALA A 111 2.68 -8.34 -5.02
C ALA A 111 2.66 -7.67 -3.64
N PHE A 112 3.71 -6.93 -3.28
CA PHE A 112 3.87 -6.30 -1.97
C PHE A 112 2.65 -5.48 -1.52
N TRP A 113 2.02 -4.75 -2.45
CA TRP A 113 0.87 -3.92 -2.10
C TRP A 113 -0.34 -4.73 -1.64
N ASP A 114 -0.54 -5.93 -2.18
CA ASP A 114 -1.57 -6.86 -1.72
C ASP A 114 -1.24 -7.39 -0.33
N MET A 115 0.02 -7.76 -0.11
CA MET A 115 0.52 -8.22 1.19
C MET A 115 0.37 -7.16 2.29
N LEU A 116 0.43 -5.87 1.93
CA LEU A 116 0.21 -4.78 2.87
C LEU A 116 -1.27 -4.51 3.13
N VAL A 117 -2.12 -4.61 2.09
CA VAL A 117 -3.51 -4.13 2.14
C VAL A 117 -4.47 -5.19 2.69
N TRP A 118 -4.38 -6.43 2.22
CA TRP A 118 -5.38 -7.44 2.57
C TRP A 118 -5.43 -7.81 4.05
N PRO A 119 -4.30 -7.89 4.79
CA PRO A 119 -4.34 -8.13 6.23
C PRO A 119 -5.11 -7.07 7.01
N LEU A 120 -5.15 -5.81 6.53
CA LEU A 120 -5.86 -4.72 7.21
C LEU A 120 -7.37 -4.99 7.33
N LEU A 121 -7.97 -5.74 6.41
CA LEU A 121 -9.38 -6.14 6.54
C LEU A 121 -9.59 -7.07 7.73
N LYS A 122 -8.64 -7.98 7.98
CA LYS A 122 -8.68 -8.85 9.16
C LYS A 122 -8.40 -8.05 10.43
N ASP A 123 -7.42 -7.15 10.39
CA ASP A 123 -7.03 -6.33 11.54
C ASP A 123 -8.09 -5.27 11.88
N GLY A 124 -9.01 -4.96 10.95
CA GLY A 124 -10.10 -4.01 11.15
C GLY A 124 -11.05 -4.36 12.30
N PHE A 125 -11.15 -5.63 12.70
CA PHE A 125 -11.95 -6.04 13.86
C PHE A 125 -11.29 -5.70 15.21
N THR A 126 -10.01 -5.33 15.22
CA THR A 126 -9.23 -5.06 16.45
C THR A 126 -8.47 -3.73 16.41
N THR A 127 -8.51 -3.02 15.28
CA THR A 127 -7.78 -1.77 15.07
C THR A 127 -8.75 -0.60 14.95
N PRO A 128 -8.63 0.42 15.82
CA PRO A 128 -9.45 1.61 15.75
C PRO A 128 -9.30 2.36 14.42
N CYS A 129 -10.41 2.89 13.92
CA CYS A 129 -10.45 3.75 12.75
C CYS A 129 -10.55 5.23 13.16
N TYR A 130 -10.93 6.11 12.22
CA TYR A 130 -10.89 7.56 12.43
C TYR A 130 -11.87 8.08 13.50
N ASP A 131 -12.91 7.30 13.83
CA ASP A 131 -13.91 7.63 14.83
C ASP A 131 -13.59 7.07 16.23
N GLY A 132 -12.49 6.33 16.37
CA GLY A 132 -12.05 5.72 17.63
C GLY A 132 -12.61 4.32 17.92
N GLN A 133 -13.60 3.84 17.14
CA GLN A 133 -14.08 2.46 17.19
C GLN A 133 -13.23 1.57 16.28
N ASN A 134 -13.25 0.24 16.49
CA ASN A 134 -12.63 -0.69 15.54
C ASN A 134 -13.23 -0.49 14.14
N PHE A 135 -12.46 -0.69 13.08
CA PHE A 135 -12.99 -0.47 11.72
C PHE A 135 -14.24 -1.32 11.41
N PHE A 136 -14.32 -2.53 11.96
CA PHE A 136 -15.53 -3.34 11.98
C PHE A 136 -16.08 -3.42 13.40
N ASP A 137 -17.16 -2.69 13.67
CA ASP A 137 -17.79 -2.55 14.98
C ASP A 137 -19.32 -2.45 14.85
N THR A 138 -20.03 -2.85 15.90
CA THR A 138 -21.50 -2.65 15.98
C THR A 138 -21.86 -1.22 16.34
N ASP A 139 -20.87 -0.45 16.84
CA ASP A 139 -21.14 0.77 17.60
C ASP A 139 -20.56 2.06 16.97
N HIS A 140 -20.64 2.23 15.65
CA HIS A 140 -20.14 3.44 14.97
C HIS A 140 -21.07 4.66 15.15
N PRO A 141 -20.55 5.82 15.61
CA PRO A 141 -21.34 7.04 15.76
C PRO A 141 -21.58 7.75 14.42
N VAL A 142 -22.84 8.04 14.10
CA VAL A 142 -23.26 8.83 12.92
C VAL A 142 -24.31 9.85 13.29
N LEU A 143 -24.56 10.84 12.42
CA LEU A 143 -25.63 11.82 12.62
C LEU A 143 -26.90 11.40 11.88
N ASP A 144 -28.04 11.46 12.55
CA ASP A 144 -29.35 11.32 11.93
C ASP A 144 -29.77 12.58 11.15
N ALA A 145 -30.96 12.56 10.54
CA ALA A 145 -31.49 13.70 9.78
C ALA A 145 -31.73 14.96 10.62
N ALA A 146 -31.91 14.81 11.94
CA ALA A 146 -32.06 15.90 12.89
C ALA A 146 -30.71 16.40 13.45
N GLY A 147 -29.59 15.78 13.06
CA GLY A 147 -28.25 16.09 13.54
C GLY A 147 -27.95 15.52 14.92
N GLN A 148 -28.74 14.57 15.42
CA GLN A 148 -28.46 13.86 16.66
C GLN A 148 -27.55 12.67 16.39
N THR A 149 -26.61 12.41 17.30
CA THR A 149 -25.74 11.24 17.22
C THR A 149 -26.55 9.97 17.49
N VAL A 150 -26.51 9.05 16.54
CA VAL A 150 -27.03 7.68 16.63
C VAL A 150 -25.91 6.71 16.32
N THR A 151 -26.12 5.43 16.64
CA THR A 151 -25.14 4.38 16.42
C THR A 151 -25.59 3.45 15.30
N VAL A 152 -24.65 3.04 14.45
CA VAL A 152 -24.88 2.06 13.37
C VAL A 152 -23.81 0.98 13.40
N ALA A 153 -24.17 -0.22 12.96
CA ALA A 153 -23.27 -1.35 12.84
C ALA A 153 -22.78 -1.53 11.40
N ASN A 154 -21.52 -1.97 11.22
CA ASN A 154 -21.00 -2.44 9.93
C ASN A 154 -20.51 -3.90 9.99
N THR A 155 -20.80 -4.58 11.09
CA THR A 155 -20.61 -6.00 11.31
C THR A 155 -21.69 -6.50 12.28
N ASP A 156 -22.09 -7.76 12.16
CA ASP A 156 -22.97 -8.44 13.12
C ASP A 156 -22.17 -9.23 14.18
N GLY A 157 -20.84 -9.07 14.19
CA GLY A 157 -19.92 -9.78 15.09
C GLY A 157 -19.62 -11.22 14.65
N GLY A 158 -19.33 -12.07 15.64
CA GLY A 158 -18.95 -13.48 15.42
C GLY A 158 -17.45 -13.74 15.53
N ALA A 159 -17.08 -15.02 15.69
CA ALA A 159 -15.70 -15.48 15.89
C ALA A 159 -15.18 -16.39 14.76
N GLY A 160 -15.96 -16.57 13.70
CA GLY A 160 -15.58 -17.39 12.55
C GLY A 160 -14.62 -16.67 11.59
N ALA A 161 -14.19 -17.37 10.55
CA ALA A 161 -13.43 -16.74 9.47
C ALA A 161 -14.31 -15.69 8.78
N PRO A 162 -13.89 -14.40 8.71
CA PRO A 162 -14.72 -13.35 8.15
C PRO A 162 -14.82 -13.45 6.64
N TRP A 163 -15.97 -13.06 6.10
CA TRP A 163 -16.14 -12.70 4.70
C TRP A 163 -16.52 -11.22 4.63
N PHE A 164 -16.13 -10.54 3.55
CA PHE A 164 -16.28 -9.09 3.43
C PHE A 164 -17.16 -8.72 2.24
N LEU A 165 -18.17 -7.88 2.47
CA LEU A 165 -18.93 -7.19 1.44
C LEU A 165 -18.58 -5.71 1.49
N LEU A 166 -18.00 -5.17 0.42
CA LEU A 166 -17.45 -3.82 0.42
C LEU A 166 -18.07 -3.00 -0.72
N ASP A 167 -18.60 -1.80 -0.41
CA ASP A 167 -18.90 -0.80 -1.43
C ASP A 167 -17.59 -0.14 -1.88
N VAL A 168 -17.15 -0.47 -3.09
CA VAL A 168 -15.94 0.06 -3.73
C VAL A 168 -16.26 1.00 -4.90
N SER A 169 -17.52 1.41 -5.03
CA SER A 169 -17.98 2.32 -6.09
C SER A 169 -17.76 3.80 -5.76
N ARG A 170 -17.54 4.12 -4.48
CA ARG A 170 -17.32 5.49 -3.99
C ARG A 170 -15.88 5.94 -4.24
N ALA A 171 -15.68 7.26 -4.23
CA ALA A 171 -14.35 7.87 -4.41
C ALA A 171 -13.37 7.49 -3.28
N LEU A 172 -13.89 7.38 -2.05
CA LEU A 172 -13.16 6.82 -0.92
C LEU A 172 -13.53 5.35 -0.77
N LYS A 173 -12.52 4.49 -0.92
CA LYS A 173 -12.63 3.05 -0.66
C LYS A 173 -12.26 2.75 0.79
N PRO A 174 -12.57 1.54 1.29
CA PRO A 174 -12.37 1.18 2.70
C PRO A 174 -10.94 1.39 3.22
N ILE A 175 -9.92 1.27 2.37
CA ILE A 175 -8.51 1.37 2.77
C ILE A 175 -7.86 2.56 2.08
N ILE A 176 -7.18 3.42 2.83
CA ILE A 176 -6.27 4.42 2.26
C ILE A 176 -4.88 3.79 2.15
N LEU A 177 -4.36 3.71 0.93
CA LEU A 177 -2.98 3.31 0.69
C LEU A 177 -2.14 4.54 0.35
N GLN A 178 -1.36 4.98 1.33
CA GLN A 178 -0.42 6.09 1.13
C GLN A 178 0.85 5.61 0.43
N LYS A 179 1.12 6.15 -0.76
CA LYS A 179 2.32 5.83 -1.54
C LYS A 179 3.18 7.07 -1.75
N ARG A 180 4.41 7.04 -1.23
CA ARG A 180 5.40 8.10 -1.46
C ARG A 180 6.32 7.78 -2.64
N LYS A 181 6.71 6.51 -2.80
CA LYS A 181 7.59 6.04 -3.86
C LYS A 181 7.16 4.66 -4.31
N ASP A 182 7.25 4.41 -5.61
CA ASP A 182 7.25 3.06 -6.15
C ASP A 182 8.64 2.43 -6.04
N PHE A 183 8.68 1.10 -6.06
CA PHE A 183 9.92 0.35 -6.08
C PHE A 183 10.70 0.62 -7.37
N LYS A 184 12.03 0.66 -7.23
CA LYS A 184 12.96 0.83 -8.34
C LYS A 184 14.09 -0.18 -8.19
N PHE A 185 14.43 -0.84 -9.29
CA PHE A 185 15.65 -1.62 -9.35
C PHE A 185 16.86 -0.69 -9.24
N VAL A 186 17.75 -0.97 -8.29
CA VAL A 186 18.98 -0.22 -8.07
C VAL A 186 20.12 -1.23 -7.97
N ALA A 187 21.08 -1.12 -8.87
CA ALA A 187 22.32 -1.89 -8.78
C ALA A 187 23.29 -1.21 -7.81
N ARG A 188 23.96 -2.04 -6.99
CA ARG A 188 25.04 -1.66 -6.08
C ARG A 188 26.25 -2.52 -6.43
N ASP A 189 27.03 -2.05 -7.40
CA ASP A 189 28.11 -2.82 -8.04
C ASP A 189 29.37 -1.99 -8.26
N LYS A 190 29.46 -0.82 -7.65
CA LYS A 190 30.68 0.01 -7.66
C LYS A 190 31.49 -0.29 -6.41
N ASP A 191 32.81 -0.27 -6.52
CA ASP A 191 33.72 -0.43 -5.36
C ASP A 191 33.53 0.66 -4.28
N THR A 192 32.83 1.76 -4.59
CA THR A 192 32.49 2.83 -3.65
C THR A 192 31.12 2.67 -3.01
N ASP A 193 30.33 1.66 -3.40
CA ASP A 193 29.06 1.34 -2.76
C ASP A 193 29.29 0.58 -1.45
N ASP A 194 28.42 0.79 -0.47
CA ASP A 194 28.50 0.07 0.80
C ASP A 194 28.20 -1.43 0.60
N ASN A 195 29.03 -2.30 1.20
CA ASN A 195 28.92 -3.77 1.12
C ASN A 195 29.11 -4.36 -0.30
N VAL A 196 30.00 -3.76 -1.09
CA VAL A 196 30.46 -4.25 -2.41
C VAL A 196 31.93 -4.65 -2.35
#